data_AF-A0A938FC81-F1
#
_entry.id   AF-A0A938FC81-F1
#
_cell.length_a   1.000
_cell.length_b   1.000
_cell.length_c   1.000
_cell.angle_alpha   90.00
_cell.angle_beta   90.00
_cell.angle_gamma   90.00
#
_symmetry.space_group_name_H-M   'P 1'
#
loop_
_entity.id
_entity.type
_entity.pdbx_description
1 polymer ?
#
loop_
_entity_poly.entity_id
_entity_poly.type
_entity_poly.pdbx_seq_one_letter_code
_entity_poly.pdbx_strand_id
1 'polypeptide(L)'
;DEPGATDVLSFPMDEIKPNSAADGPGVIGDIVLCPSYAEPQAKEAGHSLQDELELLTIHGVLHLLGYDHRESEEKEVMFSLQDDYLKGWRIQA
;
A
#
# COMPACT_ATOMS: atom_id res chain seq x y z
N ASP A 1 -8.12 14.22 4.40
CA ASP A 1 -7.61 14.31 5.78
C ASP A 1 -8.58 13.66 6.75
N GLU A 2 -8.28 12.42 7.14
CA GLU A 2 -8.91 11.83 8.31
C GLU A 2 -8.05 12.16 9.54
N PRO A 3 -8.63 12.65 10.65
CA PRO A 3 -7.87 13.02 11.84
C PRO A 3 -7.48 11.77 12.63
N GLY A 4 -6.17 11.52 12.80
CA GLY A 4 -5.67 10.45 13.67
C GLY A 4 -4.30 9.92 13.24
N ALA A 5 -3.64 9.20 14.14
CA ALA A 5 -2.48 8.39 13.76
C ALA A 5 -2.98 7.12 13.05
N THR A 6 -2.32 6.77 11.95
CA THR A 6 -2.67 5.62 11.12
C THR A 6 -1.44 4.72 10.94
N ASP A 7 -1.69 3.51 10.51
CA ASP A 7 -0.74 2.46 10.18
C ASP A 7 0.09 2.70 8.92
N VAL A 8 -0.52 3.28 7.87
CA VAL A 8 0.11 3.59 6.59
C VAL A 8 -0.30 4.96 6.07
N LEU A 9 0.68 5.72 5.58
CA LEU A 9 0.46 6.92 4.79
C LEU A 9 1.21 6.81 3.46
N SER A 10 0.52 7.12 2.37
CA SER A 10 1.08 7.17 1.02
C SER A 10 1.11 8.61 0.52
N PHE A 11 2.29 9.09 0.13
CA PHE A 11 2.50 10.44 -0.40
C PHE A 11 2.90 10.35 -1.88
N PRO A 12 1.96 10.51 -2.81
CA PRO A 12 2.28 10.51 -4.24
C PRO A 12 3.14 11.73 -4.60
N MET A 13 4.14 11.53 -5.45
CA MET A 13 4.90 12.64 -6.04
C MET A 13 4.26 13.06 -7.37
N ASP A 14 3.85 14.34 -7.44
CA ASP A 14 3.12 14.91 -8.59
C ASP A 14 3.91 14.93 -9.91
N GLU A 15 5.24 14.79 -9.89
CA GLU A 15 6.08 15.07 -11.06
C GLU A 15 6.35 13.87 -11.96
N ILE A 16 5.85 12.67 -11.64
CA ILE A 16 6.21 11.46 -12.41
C ILE A 16 5.07 11.01 -13.29
N LYS A 17 5.21 11.31 -14.57
CA LYS A 17 4.39 10.66 -15.61
C LYS A 17 4.92 9.24 -15.81
N PRO A 18 4.08 8.20 -15.69
CA PRO A 18 4.49 6.86 -16.14
C PRO A 18 4.98 6.96 -17.60
N ASN A 19 6.23 6.55 -17.86
CA ASN A 19 6.98 6.69 -19.13
C ASN A 19 7.68 8.04 -19.43
N SER A 20 7.99 8.90 -18.45
CA SER A 20 8.99 9.98 -18.67
C SER A 20 10.42 9.41 -18.70
N ALA A 21 10.70 8.58 -19.71
CA ALA A 21 11.96 7.84 -19.86
C ALA A 21 13.20 8.71 -20.18
N ALA A 22 13.12 10.03 -19.98
CA ALA A 22 14.24 10.94 -20.19
C ALA A 22 15.26 10.93 -19.03
N ASP A 23 14.84 10.62 -17.79
CA ASP A 23 15.66 10.90 -16.58
C ASP A 23 15.86 9.72 -15.61
N GLY A 24 15.57 8.47 -16.02
CA GLY A 24 15.78 7.26 -15.19
C GLY A 24 14.51 6.75 -14.48
N PRO A 25 14.62 5.78 -13.55
CA PRO A 25 13.45 5.26 -12.84
C PRO A 25 12.84 6.36 -11.98
N GLY A 26 11.57 6.68 -12.22
CA GLY A 26 10.84 7.67 -11.45
C GLY A 26 10.54 7.20 -10.03
N VAL A 27 10.70 8.09 -9.05
CA VAL A 27 10.16 7.99 -7.69
C VAL A 27 8.64 8.28 -7.67
N ILE A 28 7.82 7.25 -7.52
CA ILE A 28 6.34 7.38 -7.52
C ILE A 28 5.77 8.02 -6.23
N GLY A 29 6.53 8.01 -5.14
CA GLY A 29 6.12 8.58 -3.86
C GLY A 29 6.75 7.87 -2.67
N ASP A 30 6.27 8.23 -1.48
CA ASP A 30 6.73 7.69 -0.20
C ASP A 30 5.63 6.87 0.49
N ILE A 31 6.02 5.78 1.17
CA ILE A 31 5.15 5.00 2.06
C ILE A 31 5.76 5.03 3.45
N VAL A 32 5.00 5.52 4.43
CA VAL A 32 5.41 5.57 5.83
C VAL A 32 4.59 4.57 6.63
N LEU A 33 5.26 3.61 7.27
CA LEU A 33 4.65 2.58 8.10
C LEU A 33 4.96 2.80 9.58
N CYS A 34 3.97 2.60 10.44
CA CYS A 34 4.15 2.65 11.90
C CYS A 34 3.93 1.26 12.53
N PRO A 35 4.99 0.47 12.80
CA PRO A 35 4.84 -0.88 13.33
C PRO A 35 4.07 -0.95 14.65
N SER A 36 4.22 0.04 15.52
CA SER A 36 3.50 0.11 16.79
C SER A 36 1.99 0.29 16.63
N TYR A 37 1.54 0.87 15.50
CA TYR A 37 0.13 1.01 15.15
C TYR A 37 -0.40 -0.18 14.32
N ALA A 38 0.46 -0.85 13.57
CA ALA A 38 0.13 -2.07 12.84
C ALA A 38 0.00 -3.30 13.76
N GLU A 39 0.74 -3.35 14.87
CA GLU A 39 0.77 -4.52 15.76
C GLU A 39 -0.61 -4.91 16.35
N PRO A 40 -1.46 -3.97 16.83
CA PRO A 40 -2.82 -4.30 17.25
C PRO A 40 -3.69 -4.86 16.12
N GLN A 41 -3.54 -4.33 14.90
CA GLN A 41 -4.30 -4.77 13.72
C GLN A 41 -3.90 -6.20 13.31
N ALA A 42 -2.60 -6.47 13.27
CA ALA A 42 -2.08 -7.83 13.04
C ALA A 42 -2.66 -8.84 14.05
N LYS A 43 -2.76 -8.44 15.34
CA LYS A 43 -3.36 -9.28 16.40
C LYS A 43 -4.85 -9.50 16.19
N GLU A 44 -5.60 -8.48 15.79
CA GLU A 44 -7.04 -8.58 15.51
C GLU A 44 -7.32 -9.45 14.29
N ALA A 45 -6.53 -9.29 13.24
CA ALA A 45 -6.62 -10.07 12.00
C ALA A 45 -6.03 -11.50 12.13
N GLY A 46 -5.36 -11.80 13.25
CA GLY A 46 -4.87 -13.14 13.57
C GLY A 46 -3.61 -13.58 12.82
N HIS A 47 -2.75 -12.63 12.42
CA HIS A 47 -1.49 -12.91 11.73
C HIS A 47 -0.31 -12.15 12.35
N SER A 48 0.90 -12.37 11.83
CA SER A 48 2.10 -11.75 12.39
C SER A 48 2.18 -10.25 12.04
N LEU A 49 2.96 -9.49 12.81
CA LEU A 49 3.28 -8.10 12.46
C LEU A 49 3.96 -8.00 11.09
N GLN A 50 4.81 -8.98 10.74
CA GLN A 50 5.45 -9.04 9.43
C GLN A 50 4.40 -9.17 8.31
N ASP A 51 3.41 -10.05 8.49
CA ASP A 51 2.33 -10.23 7.52
C ASP A 51 1.53 -8.94 7.31
N GLU A 52 1.31 -8.17 8.39
CA GLU A 52 0.62 -6.87 8.33
C GLU A 52 1.45 -5.81 7.62
N LEU A 53 2.76 -5.74 7.89
CA LEU A 53 3.63 -4.78 7.21
C LEU A 53 3.73 -5.07 5.71
N GLU A 54 3.72 -6.35 5.30
CA GLU A 54 3.65 -6.73 3.89
C GLU A 54 2.35 -6.27 3.23
N LEU A 55 1.22 -6.52 3.90
CA LEU A 55 -0.11 -6.09 3.46
C LEU A 55 -0.16 -4.57 3.28
N LEU A 56 0.24 -3.81 4.30
CA LEU A 56 0.25 -2.35 4.31
C LEU A 56 1.21 -1.77 3.27
N THR A 57 2.34 -2.42 3.01
CA THR A 57 3.27 -2.00 1.95
C THR A 57 2.61 -2.11 0.58
N ILE A 58 2.00 -3.25 0.26
CA ILE A 58 1.31 -3.45 -1.03
C ILE A 58 0.14 -2.48 -1.15
N HIS A 59 -0.64 -2.33 -0.09
CA HIS A 59 -1.73 -1.37 -0.01
C HIS A 59 -1.26 0.06 -0.30
N GLY A 60 -0.18 0.49 0.35
CA GLY A 60 0.41 1.80 0.15
C GLY A 60 0.90 2.03 -1.28
N VAL A 61 1.49 1.01 -1.92
CA VAL A 61 1.93 1.07 -3.33
C VAL A 61 0.73 1.22 -4.26
N LEU A 62 -0.37 0.50 -4.03
CA LEU A 62 -1.58 0.63 -4.82
C LEU A 62 -2.15 2.05 -4.76
N HIS A 63 -2.13 2.68 -3.58
CA HIS A 63 -2.47 4.10 -3.46
C HIS A 63 -1.53 5.03 -4.22
N LEU A 64 -0.21 4.78 -4.20
CA LEU A 64 0.75 5.56 -5.00
C LEU A 64 0.51 5.41 -6.51
N LEU A 65 -0.04 4.26 -6.94
CA LEU A 65 -0.40 4.01 -8.35
C LEU A 65 -1.79 4.57 -8.73
N GLY A 66 -2.49 5.21 -7.79
CA GLY A 66 -3.78 5.85 -8.04
C GLY A 66 -5.00 4.95 -7.86
N TYR A 67 -4.84 3.76 -7.25
CA TYR A 67 -5.98 2.96 -6.81
C TYR A 67 -6.52 3.51 -5.48
N ASP A 68 -7.84 3.54 -5.35
CA ASP A 68 -8.54 3.96 -4.13
C ASP A 68 -9.61 2.92 -3.78
N HIS A 69 -10.12 2.95 -2.56
CA HIS A 69 -11.12 2.00 -2.05
C HIS A 69 -12.29 2.71 -1.35
N ARG A 70 -12.53 3.98 -1.68
CA ARG A 70 -13.62 4.78 -1.11
C ARG A 70 -14.98 4.38 -1.65
N GLU A 71 -15.04 4.10 -2.96
CA GLU A 71 -16.25 3.61 -3.62
C GLU A 71 -16.24 2.08 -3.73
N SER A 72 -17.42 1.45 -3.69
CA SER A 72 -17.55 -0.01 -3.67
C SER A 72 -16.91 -0.71 -4.88
N GLU A 73 -17.03 -0.12 -6.07
CA GLU A 73 -16.48 -0.67 -7.31
C GLU A 73 -14.95 -0.58 -7.34
N GLU A 74 -14.39 0.55 -6.92
CA GLU A 74 -12.93 0.76 -6.83
C GLU A 74 -12.31 -0.14 -5.76
N LYS A 75 -13.01 -0.29 -4.63
CA LYS A 75 -12.62 -1.19 -3.54
C LYS A 75 -12.49 -2.64 -4.01
N GLU A 76 -13.43 -3.15 -4.79
CA GLU A 76 -13.36 -4.53 -5.30
C GLU A 76 -12.11 -4.74 -6.17
N VAL A 77 -11.83 -3.77 -7.05
CA VAL A 77 -10.63 -3.80 -7.91
C VAL A 77 -9.35 -3.76 -7.09
N MET A 78 -9.23 -2.80 -6.16
CA MET A 78 -8.03 -2.62 -5.35
C MET A 78 -7.76 -3.83 -4.45
N PHE A 79 -8.80 -4.38 -3.81
CA PHE A 79 -8.65 -5.53 -2.91
C PHE A 79 -8.29 -6.81 -3.67
N SER A 80 -8.82 -6.99 -4.89
CA SER A 80 -8.43 -8.09 -5.76
C SER A 80 -6.94 -8.02 -6.13
N LEU A 81 -6.47 -6.85 -6.57
CA LEU A 81 -5.05 -6.62 -6.89
C LEU A 81 -4.15 -6.81 -5.66
N GLN A 82 -4.58 -6.33 -4.50
CA GLN A 82 -3.84 -6.49 -3.24
C GLN A 82 -3.63 -7.96 -2.90
N ASP A 83 -4.67 -8.79 -3.00
CA ASP A 83 -4.59 -10.22 -2.72
C ASP A 83 -3.67 -10.94 -3.73
N ASP A 84 -3.82 -10.64 -5.02
CA ASP A 84 -2.98 -11.21 -6.08
C ASP A 84 -1.48 -10.88 -5.88
N TYR A 85 -1.16 -9.61 -5.59
CA TYR A 85 0.23 -9.19 -5.37
C TYR A 85 0.80 -9.71 -4.05
N LEU A 86 0.00 -9.79 -2.99
CA LEU A 86 0.46 -10.34 -1.71
C LEU A 86 0.78 -11.83 -1.82
N LYS A 87 -0.08 -12.59 -2.53
CA LYS A 87 0.19 -13.98 -2.86
C LYS A 87 1.48 -14.13 -3.68
N GLY A 88 1.64 -13.31 -4.72
CA GLY A 88 2.83 -13.31 -5.56
C GLY A 88 4.11 -13.02 -4.78
N TRP A 89 4.08 -12.02 -3.89
CA TRP A 89 5.19 -11.63 -3.02
C TRP A 89 5.62 -12.78 -2.10
N ARG A 90 4.66 -13.41 -1.41
CA ARG A 90 4.94 -14.49 -0.45
C ARG A 90 5.41 -15.80 -1.07
N ILE A 91 5.14 -16.02 -2.36
CA ILE A 91 5.67 -17.18 -3.09
C ILE A 91 7.17 -17.00 -3.42
N GLN A 92 7.64 -15.75 -3.50
CA GLN A 92 9.01 -15.42 -3.89
C GLN A 92 9.97 -15.21 -2.70
N ALA A 93 9.42 -15.03 -1.49
CA ALA A 93 10.15 -14.83 -0.23
C ALA A 93 10.52 -16.17 0.44
#